data_AF-A0A509L5M8-F1
#
_entry.id   AF-A0A509L5M8-F1
#
_cell.length_a   1.000
_cell.length_b   1.000
_cell.length_c   1.000
_cell.angle_alpha   90.00
_cell.angle_beta   90.00
_cell.angle_gamma   90.00
#
_symmetry.space_group_name_H-M   'P 1'
#
loop_
_entity.id
_entity.type
_entity.pdbx_description
1 polymer ?
#
loop_
_entity_poly.entity_id
_entity_poly.type
_entity_poly.pdbx_seq_one_letter_code
_entity_poly.pdbx_strand_id
1 'polypeptide(L)' 'TARQLPNDWEKKYNIRPVLLESFVQKNRFTGTCYKAANWIKLGQTKGRGKLGPPGKISVPIKDIWVYPLDKKFRSILKN' A
#
# COMPACT_ATOMS: atom_id res chain seq x y z
N THR A 1 16.64 4.19 2.22
CA THR A 1 16.17 2.80 1.95
C THR A 1 14.90 2.55 2.75
N ALA A 2 14.13 1.50 2.45
CA ALA A 2 12.95 1.15 3.24
C ALA A 2 13.28 0.94 4.74
N ARG A 3 14.48 0.44 5.05
CA ARG A 3 14.96 0.25 6.44
C ARG A 3 15.18 1.55 7.21
N GLN A 4 15.64 2.61 6.54
CA GLN A 4 15.94 3.90 7.18
C GLN A 4 14.70 4.80 7.29
N LEU A 5 13.74 4.64 6.37
CA LEU A 5 12.57 5.50 6.26
C LEU A 5 11.79 5.69 7.58
N PRO A 6 11.52 4.65 8.41
CA PRO A 6 10.84 4.85 9.69
C PRO A 6 11.55 5.84 10.62
N ASN A 7 12.89 5.78 10.69
CA ASN A 7 13.69 6.63 11.58
C ASN A 7 13.68 8.09 11.10
N ASP A 8 13.83 8.30 9.80
CA ASP A 8 13.82 9.65 9.22
C ASP A 8 12.45 10.31 9.40
N TRP A 9 11.38 9.52 9.24
CA TRP A 9 10.00 9.99 9.41
C TRP A 9 9.69 10.36 10.85
N GLU A 10 10.11 9.51 11.79
CA GLU A 10 9.95 9.75 13.23
C GLU A 10 10.71 11.00 13.67
N LYS A 11 11.96 11.17 13.22
CA LYS A 11 12.75 12.37 13.53
C LYS A 11 12.07 13.67 13.05
N LYS A 12 11.42 13.64 11.89
CA LYS A 12 10.83 14.83 11.27
C LYS A 12 9.41 15.13 11.74
N TYR A 13 8.61 14.09 11.95
CA TYR A 13 7.16 14.20 12.14
C TYR A 13 6.68 13.61 13.47
N ASN A 14 7.57 13.05 14.29
CA ASN A 14 7.24 12.32 15.52
C ASN A 14 6.22 11.18 15.31
N ILE A 15 6.23 10.59 14.10
CA ILE A 15 5.37 9.48 13.70
C ILE A 15 6.27 8.43 13.06
N ARG A 16 6.18 7.19 13.54
CA ARG A 16 6.95 6.06 13.01
C ARG A 16 6.08 5.17 12.11
N PRO A 17 6.21 5.23 10.78
CA PRO A 17 5.45 4.39 9.88
C PRO A 17 5.86 2.91 10.01
N VAL A 18 4.89 2.00 9.99
CA VAL A 18 5.09 0.55 10.17
C VAL A 18 4.85 -0.26 8.91
N LEU A 19 4.29 0.35 7.87
CA LEU A 19 3.90 -0.28 6.61
C LEU A 19 4.00 0.74 5.47
N LEU A 20 4.48 0.32 4.30
CA LEU A 20 4.31 1.07 3.05
C LEU A 20 3.18 0.45 2.24
N GLU A 21 2.41 1.27 1.54
CA GLU A 21 1.41 0.83 0.58
C GLU A 21 1.66 1.42 -0.81
N SER A 22 1.30 0.68 -1.85
CA SER A 22 1.31 1.14 -3.23
C SER A 22 0.21 0.46 -4.05
N PHE A 23 -0.16 1.07 -5.17
CA PHE A 23 -1.28 0.63 -6.01
C PHE A 23 -0.84 0.51 -7.46
N VAL A 24 -1.03 -0.67 -8.04
CA VAL A 24 -0.65 -0.97 -9.43
C VAL A 24 -1.91 -1.20 -10.25
N GLN A 25 -2.10 -0.46 -11.34
CA GLN A 25 -3.26 -0.68 -12.22
C GLN A 25 -3.17 -2.06 -12.88
N LYS A 26 -4.10 -2.95 -12.52
CA LYS A 26 -4.09 -4.38 -12.83
C LYS A 26 -4.02 -4.67 -14.34
N ASN A 27 -4.80 -3.93 -15.13
CA ASN A 27 -4.92 -4.19 -16.57
C ASN A 27 -3.79 -3.55 -17.40
N ARG A 28 -2.87 -2.81 -16.77
CA ARG A 28 -1.72 -2.19 -17.46
C ARG A 28 -0.40 -2.79 -17.04
N PHE A 29 -0.29 -3.23 -15.78
CA PHE A 29 0.97 -3.69 -15.21
C PHE A 29 0.75 -4.90 -14.31
N THR A 30 1.66 -5.86 -14.37
CA THR A 30 1.63 -7.09 -13.56
C THR A 30 2.14 -6.89 -12.12
N GLY A 31 2.85 -5.78 -11.85
CA GLY A 31 3.47 -5.52 -10.56
C GLY A 31 4.74 -6.35 -10.28
N THR A 32 5.42 -6.84 -11.32
CA THR A 32 6.61 -7.71 -11.17
C THR A 32 7.70 -7.11 -10.29
N CYS A 33 7.98 -5.81 -10.39
CA CYS A 33 9.01 -5.16 -9.57
C CYS A 33 8.67 -5.18 -8.07
N TYR A 34 7.39 -5.02 -7.71
CA TYR A 34 6.93 -5.14 -6.34
C TYR A 34 7.07 -6.56 -5.81
N LYS A 35 6.68 -7.56 -6.62
CA LYS A 35 6.88 -8.98 -6.28
C LYS A 35 8.36 -9.32 -6.09
N ALA A 36 9.22 -8.86 -7.00
CA ALA A 36 10.67 -9.08 -6.94
C ALA A 36 11.32 -8.39 -5.74
N ALA A 37 10.79 -7.25 -5.31
CA ALA A 37 11.23 -6.53 -4.12
C ALA A 37 10.60 -7.05 -2.81
N ASN A 38 9.99 -8.24 -2.82
CA ASN A 38 9.36 -8.89 -1.66
C ASN A 38 8.17 -8.09 -1.05
N TRP A 39 7.47 -7.30 -1.86
CA TRP A 39 6.19 -6.73 -1.43
C TRP A 39 5.10 -7.81 -1.44
N ILE A 40 4.13 -7.66 -0.55
CA ILE A 40 3.01 -8.57 -0.37
C ILE A 40 1.80 -7.99 -1.10
N LYS A 41 1.22 -8.76 -2.02
CA LYS A 41 -0.05 -8.41 -2.66
C LYS A 41 -1.21 -8.74 -1.73
N LEU A 42 -2.01 -7.73 -1.35
CA LEU A 42 -3.12 -7.90 -0.41
C LEU A 42 -4.48 -8.13 -1.07
N GLY A 43 -4.67 -7.68 -2.30
CA GLY A 43 -5.97 -7.74 -2.96
C GLY A 43 -6.13 -6.67 -4.03
N GLN A 44 -7.39 -6.31 -4.32
CA GLN A 44 -7.75 -5.36 -5.37
C GLN A 44 -8.67 -4.27 -4.85
N THR A 45 -8.50 -3.06 -5.38
CA THR A 45 -9.45 -1.97 -5.16
C THR A 45 -10.78 -2.29 -5.86
N LYS A 46 -11.89 -1.73 -5.35
CA LYS A 46 -13.23 -1.94 -5.93
C LYS A 46 -13.52 -1.08 -7.17
N GLY A 47 -12.52 -0.35 -7.69
CA GLY A 47 -12.72 0.56 -8.83
C GLY A 47 -13.65 1.75 -8.54
N ARG A 48 -13.79 2.16 -7.27
CA ARG A 48 -14.67 3.26 -6.86
C ARG A 48 -13.88 4.56 -6.71
N GLY A 49 -14.26 5.59 -7.46
CA GLY A 49 -13.69 6.93 -7.32
C GLY A 49 -14.27 7.67 -6.10
N LYS A 50 -13.58 8.72 -5.62
CA LYS A 50 -14.05 9.56 -4.50
C LYS A 50 -15.41 10.21 -4.78
N LEU A 51 -15.60 10.71 -6.01
CA LEU A 51 -16.83 11.37 -6.47
C LEU A 51 -17.59 10.50 -7.50
N GLY A 52 -17.34 9.19 -7.50
CA GLY A 52 -17.93 8.28 -8.48
C GLY A 52 -19.39 7.90 -8.14
N PRO A 53 -20.17 7.48 -9.14
CA PRO A 53 -21.53 6.99 -8.92
C PRO A 53 -21.55 5.81 -7.93
N PRO A 54 -22.48 5.79 -6.96
CA PRO A 54 -22.61 4.69 -6.01
C PRO A 54 -22.79 3.34 -6.69
N GLY A 55 -22.13 2.30 -6.16
CA GLY A 55 -22.27 0.92 -6.65
C GLY A 55 -21.68 0.65 -8.04
N LYS A 56 -21.09 1.64 -8.71
CA LYS A 56 -20.51 1.48 -10.05
C LYS A 56 -19.00 1.64 -10.05
N ILE A 57 -18.35 0.88 -10.92
CA ILE A 57 -16.92 1.06 -11.21
C ILE A 57 -16.78 2.36 -12.01
N SER A 58 -15.98 3.29 -11.50
CA SER A 58 -15.75 4.59 -12.11
C SER A 58 -14.27 4.91 -12.29
N VAL A 59 -13.37 4.10 -11.73
CA VAL A 59 -11.92 4.21 -11.88
C VAL A 59 -11.30 2.82 -12.07
N PRO A 60 -10.10 2.72 -12.68
CA PRO A 60 -9.45 1.43 -12.89
C PRO A 60 -9.24 0.64 -11.58
N ILE A 61 -9.45 -0.67 -11.65
CA ILE A 61 -9.10 -1.60 -10.57
C ILE A 61 -7.58 -1.67 -10.45
N LYS A 62 -7.10 -1.58 -9.20
CA LYS A 62 -5.67 -1.63 -8.88
C LYS A 62 -5.40 -2.79 -7.93
N ASP A 63 -4.30 -3.49 -8.13
CA ASP A 63 -3.74 -4.38 -7.12
C ASP A 63 -3.11 -3.55 -6.00
N ILE A 64 -3.35 -3.98 -4.76
CA ILE A 64 -2.83 -3.36 -3.54
C ILE A 64 -1.59 -4.15 -3.12
N TRP A 65 -0.46 -3.45 -2.99
CA TRP A 65 0.81 -4.00 -2.56
C TRP A 65 1.25 -3.33 -1.27
N VAL A 66 1.79 -4.11 -0.33
CA VAL A 66 2.34 -3.59 0.92
C VAL A 66 3.73 -4.11 1.20
N TYR A 67 4.53 -3.30 1.89
CA TYR A 67 5.85 -3.67 2.37
C TYR A 67 5.96 -3.37 3.87
N PRO A 68 6.02 -4.40 4.74
CA PRO A 68 6.17 -4.22 6.19
C PRO A 68 7.49 -3.52 6.52
N LEU A 69 7.41 -2.43 7.30
CA LEU A 69 8.57 -1.77 7.89
C LEU A 69 8.82 -2.27 9.32
N ASP A 70 7.77 -2.73 10.00
CA ASP A 70 7.83 -3.40 11.30
C ASP A 70 7.21 -4.80 11.21
N LYS A 71 7.82 -5.80 11.87
CA LYS A 71 7.30 -7.18 11.89
C LYS A 71 5.94 -7.28 12.59
N LYS A 72 5.67 -6.41 13.56
CA LYS A 72 4.45 -6.33 14.35
C LYS A 72 3.42 -5.34 13.76
N PHE A 73 3.60 -4.86 12.52
CA PHE A 73 2.70 -3.88 11.90
C PHE A 73 1.22 -4.25 12.01
N ARG A 74 0.87 -5.54 11.88
CA ARG A 74 -0.52 -6.01 12.01
C ARG A 74 -1.09 -5.78 13.40
N SER A 75 -0.28 -5.95 14.46
CA SER A 75 -0.75 -5.71 15.82
C SER A 75 -0.82 -4.21 16.13
N ILE A 76 0.10 -3.42 15.57
CA ILE A 76 0.14 -1.96 15.75
C ILE A 76 -1.03 -1.27 15.04
N LEU A 77 -1.43 -1.78 13.86
CA LEU A 77 -2.53 -1.22 13.06
C LEU A 77 -3.89 -1.87 13.34
N LYS A 78 -3.96 -2.80 14.30
CA LYS A 78 -5.24 -3.33 14.78
C LYS A 78 -5.88 -2.31 15.71
N ASN A 79 -7.13 -1.97 15.42
CA ASN A 79 -8.03 -1.32 16.37
C ASN A 79 -8.66 -2.37 17.28
#